data_AF-A0A7R9Z127-F1
#
_entry.id   AF-A0A7R9Z127-F1
#
_cell.length_a   1.000
_cell.length_b   1.000
_cell.length_c   1.000
_cell.angle_alpha   90.00
_cell.angle_beta   90.00
_cell.angle_gamma   90.00
#
_symmetry.space_group_name_H-M   'P 1'
#
loop_
_entity.id
_entity.type
_entity.pdbx_description
1 polymer ?
#
loop_
_entity_poly.entity_id
_entity_poly.type
_entity_poly.pdbx_seq_one_letter_code
_entity_poly.pdbx_strand_id
1 'polypeptide(L)'
;VQRGVSACLPPLVQPMAGDKEYVADMVKRLLTTLTQGATFGERKGAAFGLAGFVKGLGIMAMKNYGIMDALKESVENKKEANAREGALLAFECLSEKLGKLFEPYIIYILPLLL
;
A
#
# COMPACT_ATOMS: atom_id res chain seq x y z
N VAL A 1 -14.02 8.90 5.60
CA VAL A 1 -13.45 8.45 6.90
C VAL A 1 -12.03 7.87 6.74
N GLN A 2 -11.83 6.82 5.95
CA GLN A 2 -10.52 6.15 5.81
C GLN A 2 -9.35 7.05 5.34
N ARG A 3 -9.61 7.98 4.41
CA ARG A 3 -8.62 8.99 3.97
C ARG A 3 -8.09 9.85 5.14
N GLY A 4 -8.96 10.19 6.10
CA GLY A 4 -8.60 10.95 7.29
C GLY A 4 -7.81 10.12 8.29
N VAL A 5 -8.23 8.88 8.55
CA VAL A 5 -7.48 7.92 9.39
C VAL A 5 -6.06 7.73 8.88
N SER A 6 -5.90 7.52 7.57
CA SER A 6 -4.59 7.38 6.90
C SER A 6 -3.67 8.59 7.11
N ALA A 7 -4.22 9.80 7.22
CA ALA A 7 -3.42 10.99 7.50
C ALA A 7 -2.94 11.07 8.96
N CYS A 8 -3.66 10.44 9.89
CA CYS A 8 -3.33 10.42 11.32
C CYS A 8 -2.47 9.21 11.72
N LEU A 9 -2.34 8.19 10.87
CA LEU A 9 -1.51 7.00 11.13
C LEU A 9 -0.01 7.26 11.28
N PRO A 10 0.66 8.12 10.46
CA PRO A 10 2.11 8.25 10.48
C PRO A 10 2.76 8.44 11.86
N PRO A 11 2.30 9.37 12.73
CA PRO A 11 2.90 9.53 14.06
C PRO A 11 2.69 8.32 14.98
N LEU A 12 1.66 7.49 14.75
CA LEU A 12 1.41 6.27 15.53
C LEU A 12 2.29 5.10 15.09
N VAL A 13 2.73 5.09 13.83
CA VAL A 13 3.58 4.03 13.26
C VAL A 13 5.05 4.22 13.65
N GLN A 14 5.50 5.47 13.82
CA GLN A 14 6.89 5.80 14.15
C GLN A 14 7.42 5.06 15.41
N PRO A 15 6.69 5.01 16.55
CA PRO A 15 7.11 4.22 17.72
C PRO A 15 7.24 2.72 17.44
N MET A 16 6.48 2.19 16.48
CA MET A 16 6.44 0.77 16.13
C MET A 16 7.54 0.39 15.12
N ALA A 17 8.23 1.37 14.52
CA ALA A 17 9.22 1.15 13.47
C ALA A 17 10.44 0.32 13.94
N GLY A 18 10.69 0.26 15.24
CA GLY A 18 11.75 -0.58 15.82
C GLY A 18 11.42 -2.08 15.83
N ASP A 19 10.14 -2.44 15.84
CA ASP A 19 9.68 -3.82 15.82
C ASP A 19 9.46 -4.29 14.38
N LYS A 20 10.54 -4.77 13.77
CA LYS A 20 10.54 -5.18 12.35
C LYS A 20 9.59 -6.34 12.06
N GLU A 21 9.39 -7.24 13.02
CA GLU A 21 8.54 -8.42 12.85
C GLU A 21 7.07 -8.01 12.84
N TYR A 22 6.66 -7.16 13.80
CA TYR A 22 5.33 -6.56 13.81
C TYR A 22 5.05 -5.77 12.53
N VAL A 23 6.01 -4.95 12.10
CA VAL A 23 5.86 -4.13 10.89
C VAL A 23 5.69 -5.02 9.65
N ALA A 24 6.50 -6.07 9.51
CA ALA A 24 6.39 -7.02 8.41
C ALA A 24 5.04 -7.75 8.39
N ASP A 25 4.56 -8.21 9.56
CA ASP A 25 3.23 -8.83 9.67
C ASP A 25 2.12 -7.85 9.28
N MET A 26 2.19 -6.60 9.74
CA MET A 26 1.21 -5.58 9.41
C MET A 26 1.17 -5.28 7.90
N VAL A 27 2.33 -5.11 7.26
CA VAL A 27 2.40 -4.91 5.80
C VAL A 27 1.80 -6.11 5.06
N LYS A 28 2.15 -7.33 5.48
CA LYS A 28 1.60 -8.56 4.88
C LYS A 28 0.08 -8.65 5.02
N ARG A 29 -0.45 -8.32 6.20
CA ARG A 29 -1.91 -8.28 6.43
C ARG A 29 -2.59 -7.25 5.56
N LEU A 30 -2.05 -6.04 5.45
CA LEU A 30 -2.59 -5.00 4.58
C LEU A 30 -2.57 -5.42 3.11
N LEU A 31 -1.47 -6.00 2.62
CA LEU A 31 -1.40 -6.54 1.25
C LEU A 31 -2.38 -7.68 1.00
N THR A 32 -2.60 -8.54 2.00
CA THR A 32 -3.58 -9.62 1.92
C THR A 32 -5.01 -9.06 1.83
N THR A 33 -5.39 -8.14 2.72
CA THR A 33 -6.72 -7.51 2.68
C THR A 33 -6.93 -6.68 1.42
N LEU A 34 -5.87 -6.05 0.91
CA LEU A 34 -5.89 -5.30 -0.34
C LEU A 34 -6.30 -6.19 -1.52
N THR A 35 -5.74 -7.40 -1.59
CA THR A 35 -5.93 -8.31 -2.74
C THR A 35 -7.10 -9.27 -2.60
N GLN A 36 -7.44 -9.66 -1.36
CA GLN A 36 -8.42 -10.71 -1.05
C GLN A 36 -9.64 -10.19 -0.29
N GLY A 37 -9.68 -8.90 0.08
CA GLY A 37 -10.84 -8.32 0.77
C GLY A 37 -12.12 -8.52 -0.02
N ALA A 38 -13.20 -8.94 0.64
CA ALA A 38 -14.45 -9.29 -0.01
C ALA A 38 -15.15 -8.05 -0.57
N THR A 39 -15.13 -6.96 0.21
CA THR A 39 -15.78 -5.70 -0.15
C THR A 39 -14.79 -4.67 -0.69
N PHE A 40 -15.26 -3.78 -1.55
CA PHE A 40 -14.50 -2.61 -1.99
C PHE A 40 -14.01 -1.77 -0.79
N GLY A 41 -14.84 -1.63 0.25
CA GLY A 41 -14.51 -0.85 1.45
C GLY A 41 -13.32 -1.41 2.23
N GLU A 42 -13.19 -2.74 2.30
CA GLU A 42 -12.03 -3.41 2.90
C GLU A 42 -10.77 -3.19 2.06
N ARG A 43 -10.86 -3.39 0.74
CA ARG A 43 -9.72 -3.20 -0.18
C ARG A 43 -9.24 -1.75 -0.18
N LYS A 44 -10.16 -0.78 -0.27
CA LYS A 44 -9.84 0.66 -0.21
C LYS A 44 -9.30 1.05 1.17
N GLY A 45 -9.80 0.42 2.24
CA GLY A 45 -9.29 0.61 3.59
C GLY A 45 -7.86 0.14 3.75
N ALA A 46 -7.57 -1.05 3.24
CA ALA A 46 -6.22 -1.59 3.19
C ALA A 46 -5.27 -0.72 2.36
N ALA A 47 -5.72 -0.16 1.24
CA ALA A 47 -4.94 0.75 0.41
C ALA A 47 -4.55 2.04 1.17
N PHE A 48 -5.53 2.68 1.83
CA PHE A 48 -5.27 3.86 2.67
C PHE A 48 -4.42 3.52 3.90
N GLY A 49 -4.64 2.35 4.50
CA GLY A 49 -3.84 1.83 5.60
C GLY A 49 -2.38 1.66 5.20
N LEU A 50 -2.12 0.96 4.09
CA LEU A 50 -0.79 0.73 3.55
C LEU A 50 -0.08 2.05 3.22
N ALA A 51 -0.76 3.00 2.57
CA ALA A 51 -0.17 4.30 2.25
C ALA A 51 0.17 5.12 3.50
N GLY A 52 -0.70 5.11 4.51
CA GLY A 52 -0.45 5.75 5.80
C GLY A 52 0.70 5.09 6.56
N PHE A 53 0.79 3.76 6.49
CA PHE A 53 1.84 2.97 7.13
C PHE A 53 3.21 3.21 6.50
N VAL A 54 3.30 3.19 5.16
CA VAL A 54 4.53 3.54 4.43
C VAL A 54 4.95 4.99 4.72
N LYS A 55 4.01 5.92 4.76
CA LYS A 55 4.31 7.32 5.14
C LYS A 55 4.85 7.41 6.58
N GLY A 56 4.31 6.60 7.49
CA GLY A 56 4.77 6.48 8.88
C GLY A 56 6.13 5.82 9.03
N LEU A 57 6.51 4.85 8.20
CA LEU A 57 7.82 4.19 8.25
C LEU A 57 8.91 4.89 7.42
N GLY A 58 8.49 5.71 6.45
CA GLY A 58 9.35 6.32 5.45
C GLY A 58 9.41 5.50 4.15
N ILE A 59 9.85 6.16 3.07
CA ILE A 59 9.79 5.60 1.70
C ILE A 59 10.60 4.30 1.53
N MET A 60 11.62 4.08 2.36
CA MET A 60 12.42 2.85 2.35
C MET A 60 11.59 1.60 2.69
N ALA A 61 10.44 1.76 3.38
CA ALA A 61 9.52 0.66 3.65
C ALA A 61 9.01 0.00 2.35
N MET A 62 8.87 0.76 1.26
CA MET A 62 8.48 0.22 -0.05
C MET A 62 9.43 -0.90 -0.50
N LYS A 63 10.74 -0.69 -0.32
CA LYS A 63 11.79 -1.64 -0.68
C LYS A 63 11.97 -2.71 0.39
N ASN A 64 12.03 -2.31 1.67
CA ASN A 64 12.34 -3.22 2.78
C ASN A 64 11.30 -4.33 2.96
N TYR A 65 10.04 -4.05 2.60
CA TYR A 65 8.92 -4.99 2.76
C TYR A 65 8.34 -5.45 1.42
N GLY A 66 9.06 -5.26 0.30
CA GLY A 66 8.66 -5.77 -1.03
C GLY A 66 7.30 -5.27 -1.52
N ILE A 67 6.86 -4.09 -1.08
CA ILE A 67 5.51 -3.59 -1.35
C ILE A 67 5.31 -3.36 -2.85
N MET A 68 6.30 -2.77 -3.52
CA MET A 68 6.20 -2.49 -4.95
C MET A 68 6.06 -3.78 -5.76
N ASP A 69 6.84 -4.80 -5.44
CA ASP A 69 6.81 -6.08 -6.16
C ASP A 69 5.48 -6.81 -5.96
N ALA A 70 4.96 -6.83 -4.73
CA ALA A 70 3.65 -7.38 -4.43
C ALA A 70 2.51 -6.68 -5.19
N LEU A 71 2.58 -5.35 -5.32
CA LEU A 71 1.59 -4.58 -6.08
C LEU A 71 1.68 -4.84 -7.58
N LYS A 72 2.90 -4.97 -8.14
CA LYS A 72 3.09 -5.33 -9.55
C LYS A 72 2.48 -6.70 -9.86
N GLU A 73 2.83 -7.71 -9.06
CA GLU A 73 2.29 -9.06 -9.20
C GLU A 73 0.76 -9.07 -9.13
N SER A 74 0.20 -8.27 -8.22
CA SER A 74 -1.25 -8.16 -8.05
C SER A 74 -1.95 -7.51 -9.24
N VAL A 75 -1.36 -6.50 -9.89
CA VAL A 75 -1.91 -5.89 -11.11
C VAL A 75 -1.81 -6.85 -12.31
N GLU A 76 -0.72 -7.62 -12.40
CA GLU A 76 -0.52 -8.58 -13.49
C GLU A 76 -1.35 -9.86 -13.32
N ASN A 77 -1.97 -10.08 -12.15
CA ASN A 77 -2.82 -11.23 -11.89
C ASN A 77 -4.12 -11.16 -12.72
N LYS A 78 -4.09 -11.73 -13.92
CA LYS A 78 -5.24 -11.78 -14.85
C LYS A 78 -6.42 -12.62 -14.33
N LYS A 79 -6.20 -13.51 -13.35
CA LYS A 79 -7.23 -14.40 -12.81
C LYS A 79 -8.09 -13.72 -11.74
N GLU A 80 -7.48 -12.88 -10.92
CA GLU A 80 -8.15 -12.26 -9.76
C GLU A 80 -8.43 -10.77 -9.98
N ALA A 81 -9.67 -10.43 -10.33
CA ALA A 81 -10.06 -9.03 -10.55
C ALA A 81 -9.91 -8.16 -9.30
N ASN A 82 -10.23 -8.71 -8.12
CA ASN A 82 -10.11 -8.00 -6.85
C ASN A 82 -8.64 -7.69 -6.49
N ALA A 83 -7.71 -8.58 -6.85
CA ALA A 83 -6.29 -8.34 -6.64
C ALA A 83 -5.80 -7.17 -7.49
N ARG A 84 -6.22 -7.13 -8.77
CA ARG A 84 -5.89 -6.01 -9.66
C ARG A 84 -6.49 -4.70 -9.17
N GLU A 85 -7.77 -4.69 -8.82
CA GLU A 85 -8.43 -3.49 -8.28
C GLU A 85 -7.72 -3.00 -7.02
N GLY A 86 -7.47 -3.90 -6.06
CA GLY A 86 -6.77 -3.59 -4.83
C GLY A 86 -5.41 -2.92 -5.07
N ALA A 87 -4.62 -3.45 -6.00
CA ALA A 87 -3.32 -2.88 -6.33
C ALA A 87 -3.39 -1.50 -6.99
N LEU A 88 -4.37 -1.28 -7.87
CA LEU A 88 -4.63 0.05 -8.44
C LEU A 88 -5.05 1.05 -7.35
N LEU A 89 -5.90 0.64 -6.40
CA LEU A 89 -6.26 1.46 -5.25
C LEU A 89 -5.05 1.80 -4.38
N ALA A 90 -4.11 0.86 -4.20
CA ALA A 90 -2.86 1.12 -3.49
C ALA A 90 -2.02 2.18 -4.20
N PHE A 91 -1.84 2.10 -5.52
CA PHE A 91 -1.09 3.11 -6.27
C PHE A 91 -1.72 4.51 -6.17
N GLU A 92 -3.04 4.61 -6.26
CA GLU A 92 -3.77 5.86 -6.03
C GLU A 92 -3.50 6.40 -4.61
N CYS A 93 -3.66 5.56 -3.58
CA CYS A 93 -3.47 6.00 -2.20
C CYS A 93 -2.01 6.34 -1.87
N LEU A 94 -1.05 5.57 -2.38
CA LEU A 94 0.39 5.81 -2.20
C LEU A 94 0.81 7.12 -2.88
N SER A 95 0.39 7.35 -4.12
CA SER A 95 0.65 8.61 -4.83
C SER A 95 0.02 9.81 -4.11
N GLU A 96 -1.22 9.68 -3.61
CA GLU A 96 -1.88 10.72 -2.81
C GLU A 96 -1.12 11.03 -1.51
N LYS A 97 -0.69 10.01 -0.76
CA LYS A 97 -0.13 10.20 0.59
C LYS A 97 1.35 10.56 0.61
N LEU A 98 2.13 10.00 -0.31
CA LEU A 98 3.59 10.17 -0.38
C LEU A 98 3.98 11.35 -1.29
N GLY A 99 3.12 11.77 -2.21
CA GLY A 99 3.37 12.91 -3.10
C GLY A 99 4.68 12.74 -3.88
N LYS A 100 5.57 13.74 -3.82
CA LYS A 100 6.86 13.74 -4.53
C LYS A 100 7.75 12.54 -4.22
N LEU A 101 7.62 11.94 -3.03
CA LEU A 101 8.40 10.74 -2.67
C LEU A 101 8.01 9.52 -3.51
N PHE A 102 6.83 9.53 -4.13
CA PHE A 102 6.34 8.46 -4.97
C PHE A 102 6.73 8.61 -6.45
N GLU A 103 7.19 9.79 -6.88
CA GLU A 103 7.52 10.09 -8.27
C GLU A 103 8.49 9.08 -8.92
N PRO A 104 9.56 8.59 -8.25
CA PRO A 104 10.45 7.58 -8.83
C PRO A 104 9.78 6.24 -9.14
N TYR A 105 8.60 5.98 -8.57
CA TYR A 105 7.86 4.74 -8.79
C TYR A 105 6.92 4.82 -10.00
N ILE A 106 6.58 6.03 -10.48
CA ILE A 106 5.63 6.24 -11.59
C ILE A 106 6.12 5.55 -12.87
N ILE A 107 7.41 5.59 -13.15
CA ILE A 107 7.99 4.95 -14.34
C ILE A 107 7.72 3.44 -14.40
N TYR A 108 7.55 2.79 -13.24
CA TYR A 108 7.25 1.36 -13.15
C TYR A 108 5.75 1.08 -13.15
N ILE A 109 4.92 2.07 -12.81
CA ILE A 109 3.46 1.94 -12.71
C ILE A 109 2.80 2.24 -14.04
N LEU A 110 3.28 3.26 -14.77
CA LEU A 110 2.68 3.67 -16.05
C LEU A 110 2.50 2.51 -17.04
N PRO A 111 3.48 1.62 -17.26
CA PRO A 111 3.29 0.48 -18.17
C PRO A 111 2.20 -0.51 -17.72
N LEU A 112 1.87 -0.53 -16.43
CA LEU A 112 0.85 -1.42 -15.86
C LEU A 112 -0.56 -0.83 -15.93
N LEU A 113 -0.68 0.46 -16.27
CA LEU A 113 -1.95 1.18 -16.42
C LEU A 113 -2.41 1.29 -17.89
N LEU A 114 -1.57 0.88 -18.83
CA LEU A 114 -1.81 0.86 -20.28
C LEU A 114 -2.33 -0.50 -20.73
#